data_AF-A0A354SA99-F1
#
_entry.id   AF-A0A354SA99-F1
#
_cell.length_a   1.000
_cell.length_b   1.000
_cell.length_c   1.000
_cell.angle_alpha   90.00
_cell.angle_beta   90.00
_cell.angle_gamma   90.00
#
_symmetry.space_group_name_H-M   'P 1'
#
loop_
_entity.id
_entity.type
_entity.pdbx_description
1 polymer ?
#
loop_
_entity_poly.entity_id
_entity_poly.type
_entity_poly.pdbx_seq_one_letter_code
_entity_poly.pdbx_strand_id
1 'polypeptide(L)'
;MALNPEFIGRTYPAGPSYLVGREKIREFARAVGDSNPAYLDPEAARALGYADVIAPPTFAIVLSLDAANAALFDPELGLDYSRVVHGEQSFAYTRPICAGDELIVTTVIEN
;
A
#
# COMPACT_ATOMS: atom_id res chain seq x y z
N MET A 1 8.19 26.26 -5.28
CA MET A 1 9.27 26.37 -4.27
C MET A 1 10.01 25.05 -4.24
N ALA A 2 11.24 25.02 -3.74
CA ALA A 2 11.89 23.74 -3.41
C ALA A 2 11.15 23.11 -2.22
N LEU A 3 11.15 21.78 -2.12
CA LEU A 3 10.63 21.07 -0.95
C LEU A 3 11.43 21.43 0.29
N ASN A 4 10.79 21.40 1.46
CA ASN A 4 11.48 21.63 2.72
C ASN A 4 12.36 20.41 3.08
N PRO A 5 13.71 20.53 3.07
CA PRO A 5 14.60 19.40 3.36
C PRO A 5 14.58 18.96 4.83
N GLU A 6 14.04 19.77 5.75
CA GLU A 6 13.91 19.41 7.17
C GLU A 6 12.92 18.25 7.40
N PHE A 7 12.15 17.89 6.38
CA PHE A 7 11.20 16.79 6.43
C PHE A 7 11.84 15.42 6.22
N ILE A 8 13.10 15.36 5.76
CA ILE A 8 13.82 14.09 5.61
C ILE A 8 13.93 13.41 6.98
N GLY A 9 13.53 12.13 7.05
CA GLY A 9 13.47 11.34 8.29
C GLY A 9 12.21 11.58 9.14
N ARG A 10 11.34 12.52 8.76
CA ARG A 10 10.07 12.74 9.48
C ARG A 10 9.18 11.52 9.31
N THR A 11 8.71 11.01 10.44
CA THR A 11 7.70 9.96 10.51
C THR A 11 6.35 10.60 10.80
N TYR A 12 5.35 10.26 10.00
CA TYR A 12 3.97 10.68 10.24
C TYR A 12 3.29 9.70 11.18
N PRO A 13 2.38 10.16 12.06
CA PRO A 13 1.62 9.28 12.94
C PRO A 13 0.95 8.16 12.16
N ALA A 14 1.02 6.94 12.70
CA ALA A 14 0.34 5.81 12.10
C ALA A 14 -1.17 6.07 12.04
N GLY A 15 -1.77 5.73 10.89
CA GLY A 15 -3.22 5.76 10.73
C GLY A 15 -3.93 4.64 11.51
N PRO A 16 -5.26 4.57 11.44
CA PRO A 16 -6.01 3.43 11.96
C PRO A 16 -5.57 2.12 11.29
N SER A 17 -5.79 0.99 11.96
CA SER A 17 -5.57 -0.32 11.35
C SER A 17 -6.48 -0.52 10.13
N TYR A 18 -5.94 -1.18 9.11
CA TYR A 18 -6.66 -1.57 7.91
C TYR A 18 -6.89 -3.08 7.92
N LEU A 19 -8.17 -3.48 7.98
CA LEU A 19 -8.56 -4.88 7.82
C LEU A 19 -8.59 -5.24 6.33
N VAL A 20 -7.71 -6.12 5.90
CA VAL A 20 -7.57 -6.54 4.51
C VAL A 20 -8.76 -7.42 4.11
N GLY A 21 -9.66 -6.84 3.30
CA GLY A 21 -10.84 -7.53 2.80
C GLY A 21 -10.55 -8.41 1.57
N ARG A 22 -11.07 -9.64 1.57
CA ARG A 22 -11.02 -10.57 0.42
C ARG A 22 -11.56 -9.92 -0.86
N GLU A 23 -12.71 -9.25 -0.77
CA GLU A 23 -13.32 -8.64 -1.95
C GLU A 23 -12.50 -7.46 -2.48
N LYS A 24 -11.77 -6.74 -1.62
CA LYS A 24 -10.88 -5.67 -2.06
C LYS A 24 -9.66 -6.21 -2.79
N ILE A 25 -9.12 -7.35 -2.35
CA ILE A 25 -8.06 -8.08 -3.08
C ILE A 25 -8.56 -8.47 -4.48
N ARG A 26 -9.77 -9.04 -4.58
CA ARG A 26 -10.38 -9.43 -5.87
C ARG A 26 -10.62 -8.24 -6.78
N GLU A 27 -11.14 -7.14 -6.23
CA GLU A 27 -11.35 -5.88 -6.96
C GLU A 27 -10.02 -5.36 -7.52
N PHE A 28 -8.99 -5.32 -6.69
CA PHE A 28 -7.66 -4.85 -7.10
C PHE A 28 -7.05 -5.77 -8.18
N ALA A 29 -7.10 -7.09 -7.99
CA ALA A 29 -6.61 -8.07 -8.96
C ALA A 29 -7.25 -7.87 -10.34
N ARG A 30 -8.57 -7.65 -10.40
CA ARG A 30 -9.29 -7.31 -11.63
C ARG A 30 -8.84 -5.97 -12.21
N ALA A 31 -8.68 -4.95 -11.37
CA ALA A 31 -8.28 -3.60 -11.80
C ALA A 31 -6.89 -3.58 -12.46
N VAL A 32 -5.96 -4.41 -11.97
CA VAL A 32 -4.61 -4.55 -12.54
C VAL A 32 -4.52 -5.62 -13.64
N GLY A 33 -5.62 -6.33 -13.93
CA GLY A 33 -5.68 -7.35 -14.97
C GLY A 33 -4.95 -8.66 -14.63
N ASP A 34 -4.71 -8.94 -13.34
CA ASP A 34 -4.05 -10.16 -12.89
C ASP A 34 -5.09 -11.18 -12.41
N SER A 35 -5.19 -12.30 -13.13
CA SER A 35 -6.19 -13.35 -12.90
C SER A 35 -5.67 -14.54 -12.11
N ASN A 36 -4.51 -14.43 -11.45
CA ASN A 36 -3.96 -15.51 -10.64
C ASN A 36 -5.02 -16.05 -9.63
N PRO A 37 -5.34 -17.36 -9.66
CA PRO A 37 -6.34 -17.96 -8.78
C PRO A 37 -6.09 -17.73 -7.29
N ALA A 38 -4.83 -17.60 -6.87
CA ALA A 38 -4.47 -17.34 -5.48
C ALA A 38 -5.02 -16.00 -4.93
N TYR A 39 -5.41 -15.07 -5.80
CA TYR A 39 -5.99 -13.78 -5.43
C TYR A 39 -7.52 -13.80 -5.45
N LEU A 40 -8.12 -14.82 -6.08
CA LEU A 40 -9.53 -14.84 -6.44
C LEU A 40 -10.30 -15.94 -5.72
N ASP A 41 -9.68 -17.10 -5.54
CA ASP A 41 -10.32 -18.31 -4.99
C ASP A 41 -9.64 -18.73 -3.68
N PRO A 42 -10.35 -18.69 -2.54
CA PRO A 42 -9.83 -19.16 -1.26
C PRO A 42 -9.35 -20.61 -1.29
N GLU A 43 -9.99 -21.50 -2.06
CA GLU A 43 -9.57 -22.90 -2.13
C GLU A 43 -8.27 -23.05 -2.91
N ALA A 44 -8.11 -22.32 -4.01
CA ALA A 44 -6.85 -22.27 -4.75
C ALA A 44 -5.71 -21.69 -3.88
N ALA A 45 -5.98 -20.65 -3.09
CA ALA A 45 -4.99 -20.09 -2.17
C ALA A 45 -4.62 -21.06 -1.03
N ARG A 46 -5.60 -21.78 -0.46
CA ARG A 46 -5.37 -22.81 0.55
C ARG A 46 -4.59 -24.00 0.04
N ALA A 47 -4.82 -24.41 -1.22
CA ALA A 47 -4.03 -25.44 -1.88
C ALA A 47 -2.53 -25.07 -2.00
N LEU A 48 -2.21 -23.77 -1.96
CA LEU A 48 -0.85 -23.23 -1.93
C LEU A 48 -0.31 -23.01 -0.50
N GLY A 49 -1.10 -23.34 0.53
CA GLY A 49 -0.71 -23.22 1.94
C GLY A 49 -1.04 -21.88 2.60
N TYR A 50 -1.81 -21.00 1.93
CA TYR A 50 -2.25 -19.74 2.51
C TYR A 50 -3.55 -19.92 3.32
N ALA A 51 -3.79 -19.03 4.30
CA ALA A 51 -5.02 -19.09 5.11
C ALA A 51 -6.29 -18.73 4.29
N ASP A 52 -6.15 -17.78 3.37
CA ASP A 52 -7.17 -17.26 2.46
C ASP A 52 -6.48 -16.69 1.20
N VAL A 53 -7.23 -15.99 0.34
CA VAL A 53 -6.64 -15.30 -0.82
C VAL A 53 -5.53 -14.33 -0.38
N ILE A 54 -4.48 -14.26 -1.19
CA ILE A 54 -3.38 -13.33 -0.98
C ILE A 54 -3.52 -12.13 -1.91
N ALA A 55 -3.00 -10.99 -1.48
CA ALA A 55 -3.03 -9.78 -2.25
C ALA A 55 -1.99 -9.80 -3.39
N PRO A 56 -2.29 -9.23 -4.58
CA PRO A 56 -1.29 -9.02 -5.62
C PRO A 56 -0.05 -8.26 -5.09
N PRO A 57 1.15 -8.46 -5.69
CA PRO A 57 2.40 -7.86 -5.19
C PRO A 57 2.47 -6.33 -5.17
N THR A 58 1.47 -5.63 -5.73
CA THR A 58 1.37 -4.16 -5.71
C THR A 58 0.20 -3.66 -4.88
N PHE A 59 -0.61 -4.54 -4.27
CA PHE A 59 -1.79 -4.19 -3.49
C PHE A 59 -1.50 -3.24 -2.33
N ALA A 60 -0.30 -3.31 -1.76
CA ALA A 60 0.12 -2.45 -0.66
C ALA A 60 -0.01 -0.95 -1.01
N ILE A 61 -0.01 -0.57 -2.29
CA ILE A 61 -0.25 0.80 -2.74
C ILE A 61 -1.60 1.35 -2.28
N VAL A 62 -2.62 0.49 -2.13
CA VAL A 62 -3.96 0.89 -1.67
C VAL A 62 -3.88 1.48 -0.26
N LEU A 63 -3.02 0.94 0.59
CA LEU A 63 -2.86 1.38 1.96
C LEU A 63 -1.79 2.48 2.06
N SER A 64 -0.68 2.32 1.34
CA SER A 64 0.46 3.25 1.46
C SER A 64 0.16 4.61 0.85
N LEU A 65 -0.61 4.69 -0.24
CA LEU A 65 -0.98 5.98 -0.84
C LEU A 65 -1.92 6.78 0.08
N ASP A 66 -2.88 6.11 0.72
CA ASP A 66 -3.76 6.77 1.69
C ASP A 66 -2.97 7.30 2.89
N ALA A 67 -2.06 6.50 3.44
CA ALA A 67 -1.17 6.95 4.51
C ALA A 67 -0.19 8.06 4.07
N ALA A 68 0.24 8.05 2.81
CA ALA A 68 1.13 9.08 2.26
C ALA A 68 0.44 10.44 2.09
N ASN A 69 -0.89 10.50 2.00
CA ASN A 69 -1.64 11.76 1.90
C ASN A 69 -1.31 12.71 3.06
N ALA A 70 -1.02 12.20 4.25
CA ALA A 70 -0.61 13.02 5.39
C ALA A 70 0.68 13.83 5.12
N ALA A 71 1.61 13.25 4.37
CA ALA A 71 2.83 13.92 3.93
C ALA A 71 2.61 14.74 2.66
N LEU A 72 1.95 14.16 1.65
CA LEU A 72 1.74 14.78 0.34
C LEU A 72 0.95 16.08 0.41
N PHE A 73 0.05 16.20 1.39
CA PHE A 73 -0.77 17.39 1.61
C PHE A 73 -0.37 18.18 2.86
N ASP A 74 0.82 17.91 3.42
CA ASP A 74 1.38 18.74 4.49
C ASP A 74 1.80 20.11 3.90
N PRO A 75 1.17 21.23 4.31
CA PRO A 75 1.48 22.54 3.76
C PRO A 75 2.91 23.00 4.09
N GLU A 76 3.50 22.49 5.18
CA GLU A 76 4.87 22.83 5.58
C GLU A 76 5.93 22.11 4.73
N LEU A 77 5.58 21.01 4.05
CA LEU A 77 6.47 20.33 3.10
C LEU A 77 6.67 21.16 1.83
N GLY A 78 5.68 21.96 1.45
CA GLY A 78 5.71 22.81 0.25
C GLY A 78 5.57 22.05 -1.07
N LEU A 79 5.01 20.83 -1.04
CA LEU A 79 4.78 20.00 -2.23
C LEU A 79 3.57 20.52 -3.04
N ASP A 80 3.79 20.82 -4.32
CA ASP A 80 2.73 21.03 -5.29
C ASP A 80 2.40 19.71 -5.98
N TYR A 81 1.42 18.98 -5.44
CA TYR A 81 1.04 17.65 -5.92
C TYR A 81 0.63 17.63 -7.40
N SER A 82 0.11 18.74 -7.95
CA SER A 82 -0.29 18.83 -9.37
C SER A 82 0.88 18.70 -10.35
N ARG A 83 2.10 18.87 -9.86
CA ARG A 83 3.36 18.81 -10.63
C ARG A 83 4.16 17.54 -10.35
N VAL A 84 3.60 16.60 -9.59
CA VAL A 84 4.26 15.36 -9.21
C VAL A 84 4.02 14.28 -10.27
N VAL A 85 5.10 13.61 -10.65
CA VAL A 85 5.07 12.37 -11.41
C VAL A 85 5.73 11.30 -10.56
N HIS A 86 5.06 10.17 -10.38
CA HIS A 86 5.63 9.03 -9.66
C HIS A 86 6.81 8.45 -10.47
N GLY A 87 8.01 8.54 -9.91
CA GLY A 87 9.25 8.18 -10.62
C GLY A 87 9.63 6.71 -10.50
N GLU A 88 9.50 6.13 -9.31
CA GLU A 88 9.89 4.75 -9.01
C GLU A 88 9.04 4.15 -7.89
N GLN A 89 9.02 2.83 -7.82
CA GLN A 89 8.34 2.08 -6.76
C GLN A 89 9.16 0.84 -6.41
N SER A 90 9.34 0.60 -5.11
CA SER A 90 9.89 -0.65 -4.60
C SER A 90 8.91 -1.29 -3.60
N PHE A 91 8.97 -2.63 -3.50
CA PHE A 91 8.23 -3.40 -2.51
C PHE A 91 9.16 -4.47 -1.93
N ALA A 92 9.25 -4.53 -0.60
CA ALA A 92 9.96 -5.58 0.12
C ALA A 92 8.97 -6.32 1.02
N TYR A 93 8.78 -7.61 0.75
CA TYR A 93 7.83 -8.45 1.47
C TYR A 93 8.56 -9.41 2.41
N THR A 94 8.22 -9.36 3.69
CA THR A 94 8.62 -10.39 4.67
C THR A 94 7.65 -11.58 4.69
N ARG A 95 6.40 -11.34 4.25
CA ARG A 95 5.34 -12.33 4.03
C ARG A 95 4.31 -11.80 3.02
N PRO A 96 3.52 -12.67 2.37
CA PRO A 96 2.34 -12.23 1.62
C PRO A 96 1.31 -11.53 2.53
N ILE A 97 0.62 -10.55 1.97
CA ILE A 97 -0.59 -9.96 2.57
C ILE A 97 -1.75 -10.91 2.27
N CYS A 98 -2.49 -11.32 3.28
CA CYS A 98 -3.61 -12.26 3.18
C CYS A 98 -4.91 -11.56 3.58
N ALA A 99 -6.04 -11.99 3.01
CA ALA A 99 -7.34 -11.55 3.51
C ALA A 99 -7.48 -11.90 5.01
N GLY A 100 -8.01 -10.95 5.78
CA GLY A 100 -8.11 -11.03 7.24
C GLY A 100 -6.91 -10.44 7.99
N ASP A 101 -5.82 -10.05 7.31
CA ASP A 101 -4.74 -9.31 7.95
C ASP A 101 -5.25 -7.95 8.47
N GLU A 102 -4.80 -7.56 9.66
CA GLU A 102 -4.90 -6.18 10.15
C GLU A 102 -3.53 -5.51 10.03
N LEU A 103 -3.42 -4.49 9.18
CA LEU A 103 -2.18 -3.81 8.88
C LEU A 103 -2.21 -2.37 9.40
N ILE A 104 -1.09 -1.92 9.98
CA ILE A 104 -0.87 -0.53 10.35
C ILE A 104 0.22 0.01 9.42
N VAL A 105 -0.02 1.18 8.83
CA VAL A 105 0.92 1.84 7.93
C VAL A 105 1.56 3.03 8.64
N THR A 106 2.87 3.15 8.48
CA THR A 106 3.66 4.30 8.92
C THR A 106 4.37 4.89 7.71
N THR A 107 4.26 6.20 7.54
CA THR A 107 4.87 6.94 6.43
C THR A 107 6.12 7.65 6.92
N VAL A 108 7.23 7.50 6.21
CA VAL A 108 8.48 8.20 6.47
C VAL A 108 8.93 8.88 5.18
N ILE A 109 9.40 10.12 5.28
CA ILE A 109 10.05 10.80 4.14
C ILE A 109 11.52 10.36 4.11
N GLU A 110 11.88 9.65 3.05
CA GLU A 110 13.26 9.21 2.77
C GLU A 110 13.94 10.19 1.79
N ASN A 111 15.24 10.00 1.55
CA ASN A 111 16.11 10.95 0.83
C ASN A 111 16.15 10.74 -0.69
#